data_AF-A0A2L2YQB6-F1
#
_entry.id   AF-A0A2L2YQB6-F1
#
_cell.length_a   1.000
_cell.length_b   1.000
_cell.length_c   1.000
_cell.angle_alpha   90.00
_cell.angle_beta   90.00
_cell.angle_gamma   90.00
#
_symmetry.space_group_name_H-M   'P 1'
#
loop_
_entity.id
_entity.type
_entity.pdbx_description
1 polymer ?
#
loop_
_entity_poly.entity_id
_entity_poly.type
_entity_poly.pdbx_seq_one_letter_code
_entity_poly.pdbx_strand_id
1 'polypeptide(L)'
;CDLGNPMPANSTLAFKILLAPSKSLSARQDLKFTVKVNSTNAELIETLYDNLREFNLPVRVEVNVTIHGISEPQVIAYNKSDLLPSVKISESEAGPEVIHVYAVGNKGPSMVREAEVDILWPTFTLQNKPLLYLMEQPEVQGKGRCKEIPDVNPHNLKIELKKPHSSGLTDLEEKLSSKENRYPEEEEKRTREKRNVEPSIPNPFQEEMSCGPTLCTKIECTVYNLTKDEQVIFMIRSRLWKNTLDELGLDDVQISSKLVSRVTALPHGVDPTYLGYKALFVSIMLQQSFNFFVSYLLSIFLNFIEAKFFFS
;
A
#
# COMPACT_ATOMS: atom_id res chain seq x y z
N CYS A 1 -24.32 32.27 30.36
CA CYS A 1 -25.09 33.11 29.43
C CYS A 1 -26.25 33.69 30.22
N ASP A 2 -26.45 35.00 30.17
CA ASP A 2 -27.59 35.63 30.83
C ASP A 2 -28.86 35.39 30.01
N LEU A 3 -29.94 34.98 30.67
CA LEU A 3 -31.23 34.64 30.04
C LEU A 3 -32.29 35.74 30.21
N GLY A 4 -31.89 36.91 30.74
CA GLY A 4 -32.76 38.05 31.01
C GLY A 4 -33.13 38.19 32.49
N ASN A 5 -33.45 39.42 32.90
CA ASN A 5 -33.82 39.77 34.28
C ASN A 5 -35.05 40.71 34.31
N PRO A 6 -36.27 40.21 34.55
CA PRO A 6 -36.64 38.79 34.67
C PRO A 6 -36.87 38.12 33.29
N MET A 7 -36.66 36.80 33.23
CA MET A 7 -37.13 35.99 32.11
C MET A 7 -38.66 35.80 32.23
N PRO A 8 -39.47 36.20 31.23
CA PRO A 8 -40.93 36.08 31.31
C PRO A 8 -41.43 34.64 31.44
N ALA A 9 -42.53 34.42 32.16
CA ALA A 9 -43.17 33.12 32.26
C ALA A 9 -43.63 32.63 30.87
N ASN A 10 -43.58 31.31 30.65
CA ASN A 10 -43.93 30.64 29.38
C ASN A 10 -43.15 31.15 28.16
N SER A 11 -41.97 31.75 28.37
CA SER A 11 -41.08 32.15 27.28
C SER A 11 -40.00 31.09 27.04
N THR A 12 -39.60 30.95 25.78
CA THR A 12 -38.52 30.05 25.37
C THR A 12 -37.42 30.86 24.71
N LEU A 13 -36.19 30.69 25.18
CA LEU A 13 -35.00 31.29 24.58
C LEU A 13 -34.17 30.22 23.90
N ALA A 14 -33.78 30.46 22.64
CA ALA A 14 -32.89 29.61 21.88
C ALA A 14 -31.57 30.34 21.66
N PHE A 15 -30.47 29.74 22.08
CA PHE A 15 -29.12 30.24 21.82
C PHE A 15 -28.27 29.16 21.17
N LYS A 16 -27.31 29.58 20.34
CA LYS A 16 -26.30 28.70 19.74
C LYS A 16 -24.97 28.98 20.43
N ILE A 17 -24.37 27.95 21.00
CA ILE A 17 -23.02 28.03 21.55
C ILE A 17 -22.09 27.34 20.56
N LEU A 18 -21.10 28.08 20.06
CA LEU A 18 -20.01 27.53 19.25
C LEU A 18 -18.84 27.22 20.18
N LEU A 19 -18.49 25.94 20.27
CA LEU A 19 -17.38 25.45 21.07
C LEU A 19 -16.36 24.81 20.15
N ALA A 20 -15.09 25.17 20.31
CA ALA A 20 -13.97 24.52 19.64
C ALA A 20 -13.21 23.69 20.68
N PRO A 21 -12.96 22.39 20.43
CA PRO A 21 -12.17 21.60 21.34
C PRO A 21 -10.72 22.10 21.39
N SER A 22 -10.09 22.03 22.56
CA SER A 22 -8.65 22.27 22.68
C SER A 22 -7.85 21.17 21.96
N LYS A 23 -6.63 21.49 21.51
CA LYS A 23 -5.80 20.59 20.67
C LYS A 23 -5.48 19.22 21.32
N SER A 24 -5.67 19.03 22.62
CA SER A 24 -5.49 17.74 23.29
C SER A 24 -6.81 17.22 23.88
N LEU A 25 -7.60 16.57 23.03
CA LEU A 25 -8.71 15.74 23.50
C LEU A 25 -8.16 14.39 23.93
N SER A 26 -8.48 13.93 25.14
CA SER A 26 -8.19 12.56 25.54
C SER A 26 -9.35 11.68 25.08
N ALA A 27 -9.24 11.01 23.93
CA ALA A 27 -10.36 10.28 23.31
C ALA A 27 -10.78 8.97 24.01
N ARG A 28 -10.47 8.79 25.29
CA ARG A 28 -11.05 7.69 26.10
C ARG A 28 -12.42 8.04 26.67
N GLN A 29 -12.88 9.28 26.49
CA GLN A 29 -14.14 9.75 27.05
C GLN A 29 -14.88 10.56 26.01
N ASP A 30 -16.14 10.19 25.78
CA ASP A 30 -17.10 11.05 25.10
C ASP A 30 -17.11 12.42 25.79
N LEU A 31 -17.30 13.48 25.00
CA LEU A 31 -17.41 14.81 25.56
C LEU A 31 -18.76 14.93 26.26
N LYS A 32 -18.70 14.92 27.60
CA LYS A 32 -19.87 15.12 28.45
C LYS A 32 -20.12 16.61 28.63
N PHE A 33 -21.29 17.06 28.19
CA PHE A 33 -21.78 18.41 28.41
C PHE A 33 -22.87 18.38 29.47
N THR A 34 -22.70 19.24 30.48
CA THR A 34 -23.72 19.47 31.51
C THR A 34 -24.18 20.92 31.39
N VAL A 35 -25.46 21.11 31.13
CA VAL A 35 -26.11 22.42 31.09
C VAL A 35 -26.95 22.56 32.35
N LYS A 36 -26.70 23.63 33.09
CA LYS A 36 -27.44 23.98 34.30
C LYS A 36 -28.05 25.36 34.15
N VAL A 37 -29.32 25.49 34.48
CA VAL A 37 -30.04 26.76 34.59
C VAL A 37 -30.21 27.10 36.07
N ASN A 38 -30.12 28.38 36.42
CA ASN A 38 -30.28 28.85 37.79
C ASN A 38 -30.96 30.24 37.81
N SER A 39 -31.70 30.53 38.86
CA SER A 39 -32.36 31.81 39.13
C SER A 39 -32.07 32.28 40.56
N THR A 40 -32.28 33.56 40.85
CA THR A 40 -32.22 34.11 42.21
C THR A 40 -33.52 33.89 42.99
N ASN A 41 -34.59 33.44 42.33
CA ASN A 41 -35.85 33.12 42.97
C ASN A 41 -35.74 31.83 43.80
N ALA A 42 -36.43 31.79 44.95
CA ALA A 42 -36.53 30.57 45.73
C ALA A 42 -37.42 29.54 45.01
N GLU A 43 -36.93 28.31 44.88
CA GLU A 43 -37.63 27.19 44.27
C GLU A 43 -37.82 26.05 45.28
N LEU A 44 -38.85 25.24 45.09
CA LEU A 44 -39.08 24.05 45.89
C LEU A 44 -38.10 22.95 45.45
N ILE A 45 -37.61 22.15 46.40
CA ILE A 45 -36.63 21.08 46.12
C ILE A 45 -37.18 20.10 45.05
N GLU A 46 -38.48 19.85 45.08
CA GLU A 46 -39.17 18.94 44.17
C GLU A 46 -39.23 19.43 42.71
N THR A 47 -38.99 20.72 42.45
CA THR A 47 -39.05 21.30 41.10
C THR A 47 -37.69 21.43 40.43
N LEU A 48 -36.60 21.01 41.08
CA LEU A 48 -35.23 21.23 40.58
C LEU A 48 -34.76 20.21 39.51
N TYR A 49 -35.56 19.20 39.16
CA TYR A 49 -35.13 18.05 38.33
C TYR A 49 -34.93 18.39 36.84
N ASP A 50 -35.45 19.53 36.36
CA ASP A 50 -35.33 19.99 34.98
C ASP A 50 -34.28 21.08 34.79
N ASN A 51 -33.75 21.64 35.89
CA ASN A 51 -32.68 22.64 35.88
C ASN A 51 -31.32 22.09 35.43
N LEU A 52 -31.17 20.76 35.31
CA LEU A 52 -29.95 20.10 34.86
C LEU A 52 -30.24 19.18 33.66
N ARG A 53 -29.44 19.32 32.61
CA ARG A 53 -29.43 18.39 31.47
C ARG A 53 -28.00 18.00 31.12
N GLU A 54 -27.82 16.71 30.85
CA GLU A 54 -26.55 16.15 30.41
C GLU A 54 -26.71 15.56 29.01
N PHE A 55 -25.74 15.81 28.13
CA PHE A 55 -25.65 15.13 26.84
C PHE A 55 -24.21 14.75 26.53
N ASN A 56 -24.06 13.60 25.88
CA ASN A 56 -22.77 13.04 25.52
C ASN A 56 -22.56 13.20 24.01
N LEU A 57 -21.41 13.76 23.63
CA LEU A 57 -20.98 13.86 22.24
C LEU A 57 -19.88 12.81 22.00
N PRO A 58 -20.13 11.78 21.20
CA PRO A 58 -19.16 10.72 20.97
C PRO A 58 -17.97 11.24 20.18
N VAL A 59 -16.76 10.91 20.65
CA VAL A 59 -15.51 11.22 19.95
C VAL A 59 -15.09 10.00 19.14
N ARG A 60 -14.86 10.18 17.84
CA ARG A 60 -14.43 9.10 16.95
C ARG A 60 -13.07 9.41 16.37
N VAL A 61 -12.27 8.35 16.19
CA VAL A 61 -11.03 8.40 15.44
C VAL A 61 -11.33 7.99 14.01
N GLU A 62 -11.07 8.91 13.09
CA GLU A 62 -11.26 8.69 11.65
C GLU A 62 -9.90 8.82 10.96
N VAL A 63 -9.49 7.75 10.29
CA VAL A 63 -8.25 7.67 9.52
C VAL A 63 -8.56 7.14 8.13
N ASN A 64 -7.77 7.55 7.14
CA ASN A 64 -7.90 7.06 5.77
C ASN A 64 -6.50 6.70 5.25
N VAL A 65 -6.10 5.45 5.47
CA VAL A 65 -4.82 4.94 5.00
C VAL A 65 -4.88 4.69 3.50
N THR A 66 -3.92 5.23 2.75
CA THR A 66 -3.76 5.00 1.32
C THR A 66 -2.48 4.23 1.07
N ILE A 67 -2.51 3.36 0.06
CA ILE A 67 -1.33 2.62 -0.38
C ILE A 67 -1.19 2.81 -1.89
N HIS A 68 0.03 3.14 -2.32
CA HIS A 68 0.38 3.33 -3.72
C HIS A 68 1.69 2.62 -4.02
N GLY A 69 1.91 2.32 -5.30
CA GLY A 69 3.11 1.60 -5.70
C GLY A 69 3.34 1.61 -7.19
N ILE A 70 4.62 1.57 -7.57
CA ILE A 70 5.07 1.60 -8.94
C ILE A 70 6.36 0.78 -9.08
N SER A 71 6.55 0.19 -10.25
CA SER A 71 7.83 -0.40 -10.64
C SER A 71 8.53 0.52 -11.64
N GLU A 72 9.83 0.68 -11.46
CA GLU A 72 10.75 1.27 -12.43
C GLU A 72 11.81 0.22 -12.82
N PRO A 73 11.84 -0.24 -14.09
CA PRO A 73 10.87 0.05 -15.15
C PRO A 73 9.55 -0.71 -14.95
N GLN A 74 8.49 -0.30 -15.65
CA GLN A 74 7.21 -1.05 -15.70
C GLN A 74 7.23 -2.19 -16.72
N VAL A 75 8.00 -2.03 -17.79
CA VAL A 75 8.13 -3.00 -18.89
C VAL A 75 9.60 -3.26 -19.14
N ILE A 76 9.98 -4.53 -19.26
CA ILE A 76 11.32 -4.97 -19.61
C ILE A 76 11.23 -5.82 -20.86
N ALA A 77 11.89 -5.37 -21.92
CA ALA A 77 12.15 -6.19 -23.09
C ALA A 77 13.29 -7.18 -22.76
N TYR A 78 13.07 -8.47 -23.02
CA TYR A 78 14.09 -9.50 -22.83
C TYR A 78 14.22 -10.38 -24.09
N ASN A 79 15.44 -10.85 -24.35
CA ASN A 79 15.75 -11.68 -25.50
C ASN A 79 16.21 -13.07 -25.05
N LYS A 80 15.43 -14.10 -25.39
CA LYS A 80 15.74 -15.51 -25.08
C LYS A 80 17.06 -16.01 -25.72
N SER A 81 17.55 -15.30 -26.74
CA SER A 81 18.80 -15.67 -27.44
C SER A 81 20.04 -15.01 -26.83
N ASP A 82 19.90 -14.22 -25.76
CA ASP A 82 21.04 -13.60 -25.11
C ASP A 82 21.96 -14.66 -24.49
N LEU A 83 23.25 -14.59 -24.80
CA LEU A 83 24.25 -15.45 -24.17
C LEU A 83 24.49 -14.96 -22.74
N LEU A 84 23.95 -15.69 -21.76
CA LEU A 84 24.11 -15.35 -20.35
C LEU A 84 25.31 -16.06 -19.72
N PRO A 85 26.12 -15.36 -18.90
CA PRO A 85 27.24 -15.97 -18.24
C PRO A 85 26.76 -16.99 -17.19
N SER A 86 27.45 -18.14 -17.14
CA SER A 86 27.17 -19.23 -16.20
C SER A 86 27.50 -18.84 -14.75
N VAL A 87 28.53 -18.01 -14.56
CA VAL A 87 28.94 -17.44 -13.28
C VAL A 87 28.81 -15.92 -13.37
N LYS A 88 28.19 -15.31 -12.36
CA LYS A 88 27.96 -13.86 -12.27
C LYS A 88 28.86 -13.28 -11.20
N ILE A 89 29.55 -12.19 -11.52
CA ILE A 89 30.46 -11.46 -10.62
C ILE A 89 29.87 -10.09 -10.28
N SER A 90 29.21 -9.45 -11.25
CA SER A 90 28.61 -8.13 -11.11
C SER A 90 27.09 -8.19 -11.12
N GLU A 91 26.43 -7.16 -10.55
CA GLU A 91 24.97 -7.04 -10.58
C GLU A 91 24.40 -6.94 -12.01
N SER A 92 25.14 -6.34 -12.94
CA SER A 92 24.72 -6.16 -14.33
C SER A 92 24.68 -7.47 -15.11
N GLU A 93 25.49 -8.46 -14.72
CA GLU A 93 25.46 -9.82 -15.29
C GLU A 93 24.26 -10.64 -14.81
N ALA A 94 23.64 -10.28 -13.67
CA ALA A 94 22.41 -10.91 -13.22
C ALA A 94 21.21 -10.54 -14.10
N GLY A 95 21.13 -9.26 -14.46
CA GLY A 95 20.14 -8.73 -15.39
C GLY A 95 19.78 -7.27 -15.15
N PRO A 96 18.68 -6.79 -15.76
CA PRO A 96 18.26 -5.41 -15.60
C PRO A 96 17.86 -5.11 -14.15
N GLU A 97 18.04 -3.86 -13.77
CA GLU A 97 17.62 -3.33 -12.47
C GLU A 97 16.10 -3.17 -12.43
N VAL A 98 15.52 -3.54 -11.30
CA VAL A 98 14.10 -3.38 -11.00
C VAL A 98 13.97 -2.77 -9.62
N ILE A 99 13.34 -1.60 -9.56
CA ILE A 99 13.07 -0.89 -8.32
C ILE A 99 11.56 -0.81 -8.15
N HIS A 100 11.06 -1.38 -7.06
CA HIS A 100 9.67 -1.17 -6.66
C HIS A 100 9.63 -0.10 -5.57
N VAL A 101 8.79 0.90 -5.78
CA VAL A 101 8.54 1.97 -4.82
C VAL A 101 7.12 1.84 -4.32
N TYR A 102 6.95 1.83 -3.00
CA TYR A 102 5.65 1.83 -2.33
C TYR A 102 5.52 3.07 -1.46
N ALA A 103 4.32 3.64 -1.41
CA ALA A 103 3.98 4.74 -0.52
C ALA A 103 2.78 4.34 0.34
N VAL A 104 2.91 4.53 1.66
CA VAL A 104 1.82 4.36 2.63
C VAL A 104 1.52 5.71 3.24
N GLY A 105 0.32 6.23 3.00
CA GLY A 105 -0.10 7.58 3.38
C GLY A 105 -1.35 7.61 4.26
N ASN A 106 -1.64 8.78 4.83
CA ASN A 106 -2.86 9.01 5.60
C ASN A 106 -3.58 10.28 5.13
N LYS A 107 -4.70 10.12 4.43
CA LYS A 107 -5.57 11.22 3.98
C LYS A 107 -6.68 11.55 5.01
N GLY A 108 -6.72 10.83 6.13
CA GLY A 108 -7.72 11.01 7.17
C GLY A 108 -7.39 12.15 8.12
N PRO A 109 -8.38 12.64 8.89
CA PRO A 109 -8.17 13.74 9.82
C PRO A 109 -7.36 13.34 11.07
N SER A 110 -7.40 12.07 11.48
CA SER A 110 -6.68 11.59 12.67
C SER A 110 -5.33 10.99 12.30
N MET A 111 -4.36 11.06 13.21
CA MET A 111 -3.05 10.42 13.06
C MET A 111 -3.17 8.89 13.22
N VAL A 112 -2.37 8.13 12.48
CA VAL A 112 -2.10 6.71 12.75
C VAL A 112 -0.84 6.59 13.59
N ARG A 113 -0.91 5.94 14.77
CA ARG A 113 0.26 5.80 15.64
C ARG A 113 1.23 4.75 15.14
N GLU A 114 0.69 3.61 14.75
CA GLU A 114 1.48 2.51 14.21
C GLU A 114 0.68 1.77 13.13
N ALA A 115 1.35 1.43 12.03
CA ALA A 115 0.85 0.53 11.02
C ALA A 115 1.96 -0.46 10.63
N GLU A 116 1.57 -1.73 10.47
CA GLU A 116 2.42 -2.76 9.89
C GLU A 116 2.33 -2.70 8.37
N VAL A 117 3.47 -2.94 7.72
CA VAL A 117 3.60 -2.97 6.26
C VAL A 117 4.47 -4.18 5.92
N ASP A 118 3.87 -5.19 5.31
CA ASP A 118 4.54 -6.40 4.87
C ASP A 118 4.66 -6.41 3.35
N ILE A 119 5.88 -6.45 2.83
CA ILE A 119 6.14 -6.56 1.38
C ILE A 119 6.59 -7.99 1.08
N LEU A 120 5.78 -8.70 0.31
CA LEU A 120 6.05 -10.04 -0.20
C LEU A 120 6.84 -9.93 -1.51
N TRP A 121 8.14 -10.21 -1.42
CA TRP A 121 9.07 -10.02 -2.52
C TRP A 121 9.42 -11.34 -3.23
N PRO A 122 9.04 -11.56 -4.51
CA PRO A 122 9.20 -12.85 -5.19
C PRO A 122 10.68 -13.12 -5.55
N THR A 123 11.44 -13.58 -4.55
CA THR A 123 12.91 -13.66 -4.61
C THR A 123 13.36 -14.89 -5.38
N PHE A 124 12.66 -16.02 -5.22
CA PHE A 124 12.96 -17.26 -5.91
C PHE A 124 11.70 -17.92 -6.50
N THR A 125 11.90 -18.75 -7.51
CA THR A 125 10.89 -19.68 -8.00
C THR A 125 10.67 -20.83 -7.02
N LEU A 126 9.63 -21.65 -7.24
CA LEU A 126 9.39 -22.87 -6.44
C LEU A 126 10.53 -23.90 -6.55
N GLN A 127 11.35 -23.81 -7.60
CA GLN A 127 12.55 -24.63 -7.80
C GLN A 127 13.81 -24.00 -7.16
N ASN A 128 13.63 -23.00 -6.29
CA ASN A 128 14.72 -22.32 -5.59
C ASN A 128 15.73 -21.64 -6.51
N LYS A 129 15.27 -21.14 -7.68
CA LYS A 129 16.09 -20.35 -8.60
C LYS A 129 15.81 -18.85 -8.42
N PRO A 130 16.83 -17.97 -8.41
CA PRO A 130 16.61 -16.54 -8.21
C PRO A 130 15.67 -15.96 -9.28
N LEU A 131 14.79 -15.03 -8.89
CA LEU A 131 13.84 -14.35 -9.77
C LEU A 131 14.01 -12.83 -9.69
N LEU A 132 13.48 -12.17 -8.66
CA LEU A 132 13.82 -10.79 -8.32
C LEU A 132 14.85 -10.77 -7.19
N TYR A 133 16.11 -10.75 -7.58
CA TYR A 133 17.26 -10.88 -6.69
C TYR A 133 17.51 -9.57 -5.91
N LEU A 134 17.35 -9.60 -4.59
CA LEU A 134 17.58 -8.44 -3.72
C LEU A 134 19.07 -8.08 -3.67
N MET A 135 19.38 -6.82 -3.99
CA MET A 135 20.75 -6.32 -4.00
C MET A 135 21.16 -5.68 -2.67
N GLU A 136 20.23 -4.97 -2.03
CA GLU A 136 20.46 -4.14 -0.86
C GLU A 136 19.26 -4.21 0.10
N GLN A 137 19.44 -3.72 1.33
CA GLN A 137 18.32 -3.56 2.27
C GLN A 137 17.33 -2.52 1.71
N PRO A 138 16.03 -2.60 2.06
CA PRO A 138 15.04 -1.61 1.64
C PRO A 138 15.42 -0.21 2.13
N GLU A 139 15.36 0.78 1.24
CA GLU A 139 15.49 2.18 1.63
C GLU A 139 14.12 2.69 2.09
N VAL A 140 14.11 3.42 3.21
CA VAL A 140 12.88 3.96 3.81
C VAL A 140 13.00 5.46 3.97
N GLN A 141 11.99 6.19 3.51
CA GLN A 141 11.90 7.64 3.63
C GLN A 141 10.65 8.02 4.42
N GLY A 142 10.82 8.92 5.39
CA GLY A 142 9.76 9.30 6.33
C GLY A 142 9.83 8.49 7.63
N LYS A 143 8.71 8.45 8.36
CA LYS A 143 8.62 7.88 9.71
C LYS A 143 8.36 6.37 9.67
N GLY A 144 9.24 5.60 9.04
CA GLY A 144 9.13 4.14 8.99
C GLY A 144 10.46 3.44 9.20
N ARG A 145 10.41 2.14 9.47
CA ARG A 145 11.59 1.26 9.51
C ARG A 145 11.24 -0.14 9.04
N CYS A 146 12.18 -0.82 8.41
CA CYS A 146 12.06 -2.24 8.10
C CYS A 146 12.95 -3.06 9.02
N LYS A 147 12.56 -4.31 9.31
CA LYS A 147 13.44 -5.28 9.94
C LYS A 147 14.55 -5.64 8.96
N GLU A 148 15.72 -5.94 9.51
CA GLU A 148 16.86 -6.37 8.71
C GLU A 148 16.57 -7.73 8.07
N ILE A 149 16.71 -7.78 6.74
CA ILE A 149 16.52 -9.02 5.99
C ILE A 149 17.82 -9.83 6.06
N PRO A 150 17.78 -11.10 6.49
CA PRO A 150 18.97 -11.96 6.47
C PRO A 150 19.36 -12.31 5.03
N ASP A 151 20.65 -12.51 4.79
CA ASP A 151 21.19 -13.03 3.53
C ASP A 151 20.79 -12.22 2.28
N VAL A 152 20.70 -10.89 2.39
CA VAL A 152 20.59 -10.01 1.22
C VAL A 152 21.84 -10.13 0.36
N ASN A 153 21.65 -10.20 -0.96
CA ASN A 153 22.71 -10.42 -1.93
C ASN A 153 23.57 -11.69 -1.62
N PRO A 154 22.97 -12.89 -1.51
CA PRO A 154 23.67 -14.10 -1.07
C PRO A 154 24.79 -14.58 -2.02
N HIS A 155 24.73 -14.21 -3.30
CA HIS A 155 25.80 -14.47 -4.28
C HIS A 155 26.95 -13.46 -4.21
N ASN A 156 26.90 -12.48 -3.30
CA ASN A 156 27.91 -11.42 -3.14
C ASN A 156 28.26 -10.73 -4.46
N LEU A 157 27.24 -10.46 -5.29
CA LEU A 157 27.44 -9.76 -6.55
C LEU A 157 27.96 -8.36 -6.26
N LYS A 158 28.97 -7.94 -7.02
CA LYS A 158 29.54 -6.60 -6.91
C LYS A 158 28.48 -5.57 -7.26
N ILE A 159 28.15 -4.72 -6.29
CA ILE A 159 27.22 -3.61 -6.45
C ILE A 159 27.90 -2.54 -7.32
N GLU A 160 27.24 -2.16 -8.40
CA GLU A 160 27.67 -1.09 -9.29
C GLU A 160 26.88 0.17 -8.91
N LEU A 161 27.52 1.04 -8.13
CA LEU A 161 26.92 2.32 -7.75
C LEU A 161 26.74 3.18 -9.01
N LYS A 162 25.54 3.17 -9.60
CA LYS A 162 25.12 4.25 -10.48
C LYS A 162 24.93 5.51 -9.63
N LYS A 163 25.14 6.68 -10.23
CA LYS A 163 25.05 8.01 -9.57
C LYS A 163 23.84 8.07 -8.64
N PRO A 164 23.92 8.79 -7.49
CA PRO A 164 22.83 8.85 -6.54
C PRO A 164 21.52 9.21 -7.27
N HIS A 165 20.49 8.39 -7.08
CA HIS A 165 19.17 8.52 -7.68
C HIS A 165 18.41 9.79 -7.21
N SER A 166 19.10 10.78 -6.64
CA SER A 166 18.51 12.02 -6.12
C SER A 166 17.75 12.84 -7.17
N SER A 167 18.02 12.66 -8.46
CA SER A 167 17.28 13.31 -9.55
C SER A 167 16.11 12.48 -10.11
N GLY A 168 16.06 11.16 -9.83
CA GLY A 168 14.97 10.27 -10.27
C GLY A 168 13.93 10.02 -9.19
N LEU A 169 14.32 10.11 -7.92
CA LEU A 169 13.45 9.90 -6.77
C LEU A 169 12.28 10.90 -6.74
N THR A 170 12.54 12.18 -6.99
CA THR A 170 11.51 13.22 -7.08
C THR A 170 10.54 12.97 -8.24
N ASP A 171 11.02 12.44 -9.38
CA ASP A 171 10.19 12.08 -10.54
C ASP A 171 9.32 10.84 -10.24
N LEU A 172 9.84 9.87 -9.47
CA LEU A 172 9.04 8.72 -9.01
C LEU A 172 7.99 9.12 -7.97
N GLU A 173 8.31 10.03 -7.04
CA GLU A 173 7.36 10.61 -6.08
C GLU A 173 6.26 11.42 -6.80
N GLU A 174 6.60 12.15 -7.84
CA GLU A 174 5.65 12.88 -8.68
C GLU A 174 4.74 11.92 -9.49
N LYS A 175 5.30 10.82 -10.01
CA LYS A 175 4.53 9.74 -10.67
C LYS A 175 3.59 9.00 -9.71
N LEU A 176 3.97 8.84 -8.44
CA LEU A 176 3.08 8.30 -7.40
C LEU A 176 1.91 9.25 -7.12
N SER A 177 2.16 10.57 -7.12
CA SER A 177 1.15 11.59 -6.84
C SER A 177 0.16 11.82 -8.00
N SER A 178 0.60 11.65 -9.25
CA SER A 178 -0.26 11.88 -10.44
C SER A 178 -1.27 10.76 -10.74
N LYS A 179 -1.08 9.54 -10.20
CA LYS A 179 -2.06 8.44 -10.31
C LYS A 179 -3.28 8.58 -9.37
N GLU A 180 -3.33 9.60 -8.53
CA GLU A 180 -4.41 9.84 -7.53
C GLU A 180 -5.80 10.13 -8.16
N ASN A 181 -5.89 10.38 -9.48
CA ASN A 181 -7.13 10.82 -10.16
C ASN A 181 -7.93 9.74 -10.93
N ARG A 182 -7.71 8.44 -10.68
CA ARG A 182 -8.50 7.39 -11.37
C ARG A 182 -8.92 6.27 -10.41
N TYR A 183 -9.95 6.53 -9.62
CA TYR A 183 -10.75 5.49 -8.96
C TYR A 183 -11.71 4.86 -9.99
N PRO A 184 -11.69 3.54 -10.22
CA PRO A 184 -12.86 2.80 -10.63
C PRO A 184 -13.65 2.40 -9.38
N GLU A 185 -14.92 2.75 -9.36
CA GLU A 185 -15.94 2.36 -8.38
C GLU A 185 -16.11 0.83 -8.41
N GLU A 186 -15.93 0.15 -7.27
CA GLU A 186 -16.16 -1.30 -7.18
C GLU A 186 -17.67 -1.59 -7.15
N GLU A 187 -18.20 -2.15 -8.24
CA GLU A 187 -19.56 -2.68 -8.30
C GLU A 187 -19.70 -3.95 -7.42
N GLU A 188 -20.54 -3.85 -6.38
CA GLU A 188 -20.98 -4.98 -5.55
C GLU A 188 -21.67 -6.08 -6.39
N LYS A 189 -20.95 -7.16 -6.69
CA LYS A 189 -21.55 -8.38 -7.25
C LYS A 189 -22.18 -9.23 -6.13
N ARG A 190 -23.51 -9.16 -6.05
CA ARG A 190 -24.35 -10.05 -5.23
C ARG A 190 -24.17 -11.51 -5.66
N THR A 191 -23.54 -12.31 -4.81
CA THR A 191 -23.39 -13.76 -5.03
C THR A 191 -24.43 -14.50 -4.19
N ARG A 192 -25.24 -15.37 -4.83
CA ARG A 192 -26.31 -16.15 -4.21
C ARG A 192 -25.77 -17.11 -3.14
N GLU A 193 -26.32 -17.03 -1.93
CA GLU A 193 -26.05 -17.96 -0.84
C GLU A 193 -26.53 -19.39 -1.18
N LYS A 194 -25.62 -20.36 -1.04
CA LYS A 194 -25.95 -21.79 -0.87
C LYS A 194 -25.34 -22.28 0.44
N ARG A 195 -26.13 -23.02 1.22
CA ARG A 195 -25.87 -23.43 2.62
C ARG A 195 -24.64 -24.34 2.81
N ASN A 196 -23.89 -23.99 3.86
CA ASN A 196 -23.15 -24.76 4.87
C ASN A 196 -22.59 -26.16 4.54
N VAL A 197 -21.25 -26.20 4.46
CA VAL A 197 -20.39 -27.06 5.28
C VAL A 197 -19.37 -26.10 5.89
N GLU A 198 -18.99 -26.27 7.15
CA GLU A 198 -18.07 -25.39 7.88
C GLU A 198 -16.63 -25.90 7.69
N PRO A 199 -15.77 -25.28 6.87
CA PRO A 199 -14.33 -25.38 7.06
C PRO A 199 -13.91 -24.25 8.00
N SER A 200 -12.93 -24.53 8.86
CA SER A 200 -12.21 -23.51 9.62
C SER A 200 -11.92 -22.30 8.73
N ILE A 201 -12.59 -21.17 8.98
CA ILE A 201 -12.41 -19.93 8.21
C ILE A 201 -10.94 -19.54 8.36
N PRO A 202 -10.11 -19.65 7.31
CA PRO A 202 -8.76 -19.13 7.38
C PRO A 202 -8.87 -17.64 7.63
N ASN A 203 -8.05 -17.10 8.53
CA ASN A 203 -8.02 -15.66 8.76
C ASN A 203 -7.70 -14.97 7.41
N PRO A 204 -8.58 -14.12 6.83
CA PRO A 204 -8.40 -13.56 5.49
C PRO A 204 -7.05 -12.83 5.32
N PHE A 205 -6.54 -12.26 6.40
CA PHE A 205 -5.21 -11.64 6.44
C PHE A 205 -4.08 -12.65 6.19
N GLN A 206 -4.18 -13.88 6.71
CA GLN A 206 -3.15 -14.91 6.51
C GLN A 206 -3.11 -15.42 5.07
N GLU A 207 -4.25 -15.43 4.38
CA GLU A 207 -4.31 -15.77 2.95
C GLU A 207 -3.59 -14.70 2.12
N GLU A 208 -3.77 -13.42 2.47
CA GLU A 208 -3.09 -12.32 1.78
C GLU A 208 -1.56 -12.38 1.92
N MET A 209 -1.08 -12.93 3.05
CA MET A 209 0.34 -13.14 3.36
C MET A 209 1.00 -14.32 2.61
N SER A 210 0.28 -14.95 1.68
CA SER A 210 0.81 -15.99 0.79
C SER A 210 1.61 -15.41 -0.38
N CYS A 211 2.79 -16.01 -0.63
CA CYS A 211 3.68 -15.67 -1.76
C CYS A 211 3.18 -16.16 -3.13
N GLY A 212 2.04 -16.84 -3.18
CA GLY A 212 1.54 -17.46 -4.41
C GLY A 212 2.52 -18.51 -4.96
N PRO A 213 2.78 -18.56 -6.28
CA PRO A 213 3.63 -19.56 -6.92
C PRO A 213 5.13 -19.21 -6.85
N THR A 214 5.58 -18.56 -5.77
CA THR A 214 6.98 -18.15 -5.58
C THR A 214 7.44 -18.39 -4.14
N LEU A 215 8.75 -18.51 -3.96
CA LEU A 215 9.36 -18.40 -2.63
C LEU A 215 9.72 -16.94 -2.42
N CYS A 216 8.92 -16.24 -1.62
CA CYS A 216 9.08 -14.82 -1.40
C CYS A 216 9.84 -14.51 -0.11
N THR A 217 10.64 -13.44 -0.14
CA THR A 217 11.21 -12.80 1.05
C THR A 217 10.12 -11.90 1.64
N LYS A 218 9.85 -12.07 2.94
CA LYS A 218 8.91 -11.23 3.68
C LYS A 218 9.67 -10.05 4.27
N ILE A 219 9.41 -8.86 3.75
CA ILE A 219 10.02 -7.62 4.21
C ILE A 219 9.05 -6.96 5.18
N GLU A 220 9.33 -7.09 6.47
CA GLU A 220 8.46 -6.60 7.54
C GLU A 220 8.86 -5.18 7.94
N CYS A 221 7.95 -4.23 7.77
CA CYS A 221 8.18 -2.82 8.09
C CYS A 221 7.10 -2.26 9.01
N THR A 222 7.43 -1.18 9.71
CA THR A 222 6.53 -0.47 10.62
C THR A 222 6.57 1.02 10.32
N VAL A 223 5.39 1.62 10.17
CA VAL A 223 5.18 3.06 10.01
C VAL A 223 4.72 3.66 11.34
N TYR A 224 5.25 4.82 11.70
CA TYR A 224 5.03 5.48 12.98
C TYR A 224 4.47 6.89 12.82
N ASN A 225 3.52 7.25 13.69
CA ASN A 225 3.01 8.62 13.85
C ASN A 225 2.71 9.33 12.52
N LEU A 226 1.96 8.66 11.65
CA LEU A 226 1.60 9.13 10.32
C LEU A 226 0.45 10.14 10.45
N THR A 227 0.76 11.43 10.35
CA THR A 227 -0.26 12.49 10.46
C THR A 227 -1.01 12.67 9.14
N LYS A 228 -2.03 13.53 9.15
CA LYS A 228 -2.77 13.90 7.95
C LYS A 228 -1.80 14.38 6.85
N ASP A 229 -2.03 13.88 5.64
CA ASP A 229 -1.31 14.16 4.39
C ASP A 229 0.18 13.78 4.40
N GLU A 230 0.66 13.05 5.42
CA GLU A 230 1.99 12.46 5.43
C GLU A 230 1.99 11.07 4.75
N GLN A 231 3.15 10.70 4.22
CA GLN A 231 3.42 9.37 3.67
C GLN A 231 4.81 8.86 4.05
N VAL A 232 4.96 7.54 4.06
CA VAL A 232 6.24 6.83 4.17
C VAL A 232 6.48 6.08 2.87
N ILE A 233 7.69 6.19 2.34
CA ILE A 233 8.09 5.58 1.07
C ILE A 233 9.07 4.45 1.34
N PHE A 234 8.85 3.31 0.70
CA PHE A 234 9.69 2.12 0.75
C PHE A 234 10.21 1.84 -0.66
N MET A 235 11.54 1.77 -0.83
CA MET A 235 12.17 1.47 -2.10
C MET A 235 12.96 0.18 -2.01
N ILE A 236 12.60 -0.77 -2.87
CA ILE A 236 13.20 -2.11 -2.90
C ILE A 236 13.94 -2.23 -4.21
N ARG A 237 15.28 -2.27 -4.13
CA ARG A 237 16.18 -2.40 -5.27
C ARG A 237 16.56 -3.85 -5.51
N SER A 238 16.39 -4.31 -6.74
CA SER A 238 16.64 -5.69 -7.13
C SER A 238 17.19 -5.82 -8.55
N ARG A 239 17.61 -7.03 -8.89
CA ARG A 239 17.99 -7.44 -10.25
C ARG A 239 17.09 -8.57 -10.72
N LEU A 240 16.57 -8.44 -11.93
CA LEU A 240 15.83 -9.51 -12.58
C LEU A 240 16.81 -10.59 -13.05
N TRP A 241 16.65 -11.82 -12.58
CA TRP A 241 17.58 -12.90 -12.89
C TRP A 241 17.27 -13.54 -14.26
N LYS A 242 18.01 -13.12 -15.29
CA LYS A 242 17.69 -13.50 -16.69
C LYS A 242 17.70 -15.01 -16.93
N ASN A 243 18.66 -15.76 -16.39
CA ASN A 243 18.78 -17.20 -16.63
C ASN A 243 17.52 -17.98 -16.22
N THR A 244 16.83 -17.53 -15.18
CA THR A 244 15.62 -18.19 -14.71
C THR A 244 14.44 -17.91 -15.61
N LEU A 245 14.41 -16.76 -16.28
CA LEU A 245 13.37 -16.46 -17.27
C LEU A 245 13.51 -17.31 -18.53
N ASP A 246 14.73 -17.48 -19.02
CA ASP A 246 14.99 -18.30 -20.21
C ASP A 246 14.56 -19.75 -20.01
N GLU A 247 14.79 -20.29 -18.81
CA GLU A 247 14.37 -21.65 -18.45
C GLU A 247 12.85 -21.79 -18.29
N LEU A 248 12.13 -20.73 -17.91
CA LEU A 248 10.68 -20.74 -17.83
C LEU A 248 10.03 -20.79 -19.22
N GLY A 249 10.73 -20.30 -20.26
CA GLY A 249 10.32 -20.45 -21.67
C GLY A 249 9.05 -19.68 -22.07
N LEU A 250 8.46 -18.89 -21.17
CA LEU A 250 7.26 -18.09 -21.40
C LEU A 250 7.58 -16.86 -22.25
N ASP A 251 6.70 -16.44 -23.16
CA ASP A 251 6.94 -15.28 -24.05
C ASP A 251 6.68 -13.96 -23.31
N ASP A 252 5.55 -13.85 -22.62
CA ASP A 252 5.19 -12.72 -21.79
C ASP A 252 4.95 -13.18 -20.35
N VAL A 253 5.58 -12.51 -19.38
CA VAL A 253 5.48 -12.86 -17.96
C VAL A 253 5.26 -11.60 -17.15
N GLN A 254 4.25 -11.64 -16.28
CA GLN A 254 4.05 -10.63 -15.26
C GLN A 254 4.63 -11.12 -13.94
N ILE A 255 5.59 -10.39 -13.39
CA ILE A 255 6.14 -10.69 -12.06
C ILE A 255 5.62 -9.63 -11.12
N SER A 256 4.90 -10.08 -10.09
CA SER A 256 4.24 -9.23 -9.12
C SER A 256 4.80 -9.45 -7.72
N SER A 257 5.08 -8.33 -7.08
CA SER A 257 5.29 -8.22 -5.65
C SER A 257 3.99 -7.72 -4.99
N LYS A 258 3.85 -7.93 -3.70
CA LYS A 258 2.64 -7.53 -2.96
C LYS A 258 3.02 -6.74 -1.72
N LEU A 259 2.34 -5.62 -1.48
CA LEU A 259 2.33 -4.91 -0.20
C LEU A 259 1.01 -5.21 0.51
N VAL A 260 1.09 -5.55 1.79
CA VAL A 260 -0.06 -5.69 2.69
C VAL A 260 0.16 -4.75 3.87
N SER A 261 -0.80 -3.90 4.19
CA SER A 261 -0.70 -2.97 5.32
C SER A 261 -1.93 -3.03 6.19
N ARG A 262 -1.74 -2.90 7.51
CA ARG A 262 -2.82 -2.81 8.49
C ARG A 262 -2.42 -1.85 9.59
N VAL A 263 -3.41 -1.14 10.13
CA VAL A 263 -3.19 -0.27 11.29
C VAL A 263 -3.18 -1.11 12.55
N THR A 264 -2.12 -1.00 13.36
CA THR A 264 -1.97 -1.74 14.62
C THR A 264 -2.21 -0.88 15.84
N ALA A 265 -2.01 0.44 15.74
CA ALA A 265 -2.27 1.36 16.83
C ALA A 265 -2.86 2.69 16.37
N LEU A 266 -3.94 3.10 17.02
CA LEU A 266 -4.54 4.43 16.89
C LEU A 266 -4.31 5.27 18.15
N PRO A 267 -4.42 6.61 18.05
CA PRO A 267 -4.38 7.50 19.19
C PRO A 267 -5.42 7.11 20.25
N HIS A 268 -5.10 7.42 21.51
CA HIS A 268 -5.98 7.23 22.67
C HIS A 268 -6.36 5.78 23.02
N GLY A 269 -5.81 4.79 22.31
CA GLY A 269 -6.09 3.37 22.55
C GLY A 269 -7.40 2.89 21.93
N VAL A 270 -7.86 3.57 20.87
CA VAL A 270 -8.96 3.07 20.04
C VAL A 270 -8.50 1.81 19.31
N ASP A 271 -9.34 0.78 19.31
CA ASP A 271 -9.10 -0.47 18.59
C ASP A 271 -9.19 -0.25 17.08
N PRO A 272 -8.12 -0.50 16.30
CA PRO A 272 -8.10 -0.29 14.85
C PRO A 272 -8.80 -1.38 14.03
N THR A 273 -9.34 -2.44 14.65
CA THR A 273 -9.88 -3.62 13.93
C THR A 273 -10.93 -3.28 12.86
N TYR A 274 -11.67 -2.18 13.02
CA TYR A 274 -12.66 -1.72 12.04
C TYR A 274 -12.06 -1.23 10.70
N LEU A 275 -10.76 -0.94 10.64
CA LEU A 275 -10.08 -0.45 9.44
C LEU A 275 -9.70 -1.58 8.46
N GLY A 276 -9.63 -2.82 8.95
CA GLY A 276 -9.17 -3.96 8.17
C GLY A 276 -7.71 -3.82 7.69
N TYR A 277 -7.39 -4.52 6.61
CA TYR A 277 -6.11 -4.43 5.92
C TYR A 277 -6.30 -3.91 4.49
N LYS A 278 -5.22 -3.43 3.89
CA LYS A 278 -5.16 -3.04 2.48
C LYS A 278 -4.04 -3.81 1.79
N ALA A 279 -4.26 -4.23 0.56
CA ALA A 279 -3.28 -4.93 -0.25
C ALA A 279 -3.10 -4.26 -1.62
N LEU A 280 -1.87 -4.27 -2.12
CA LEU A 280 -1.51 -3.70 -3.42
C LEU A 280 -0.47 -4.57 -4.11
N PHE A 281 -0.70 -4.87 -5.39
CA PHE A 281 0.29 -5.53 -6.23
C PHE A 281 1.05 -4.51 -7.06
N VAL A 282 2.37 -4.65 -7.09
CA VAL A 282 3.25 -3.90 -8.00
C VAL A 282 3.94 -4.91 -8.91
N SER A 283 3.80 -4.68 -10.21
CA SER A 283 4.21 -5.64 -11.23
C SER A 283 5.14 -5.04 -12.26
N ILE A 284 6.06 -5.86 -12.75
CA ILE A 284 6.77 -5.67 -14.01
C ILE A 284 6.17 -6.56 -15.08
N MET A 285 6.14 -6.05 -16.30
CA MET A 285 5.77 -6.80 -17.50
C MET A 285 7.03 -7.15 -18.27
N LEU A 286 7.26 -8.44 -18.50
CA LEU A 286 8.31 -8.93 -19.36
C LEU A 286 7.73 -9.17 -20.75
N GLN A 287 8.38 -8.60 -21.76
CA GLN A 287 8.00 -8.76 -23.16
C GLN A 287 9.16 -9.32 -23.95
N GLN A 288 8.90 -10.36 -24.74
CA GLN A 288 9.94 -10.91 -25.61
C GLN A 288 10.29 -9.91 -26.72
N SER A 289 11.56 -9.54 -26.83
CA SER A 289 12.04 -8.80 -27.99
C SER A 289 12.12 -9.73 -29.20
N PHE A 290 11.15 -9.64 -30.11
CA PHE A 290 11.25 -10.30 -31.40
C PHE A 290 12.34 -9.61 -32.22
N ASN A 291 13.39 -10.37 -32.59
CA ASN A 291 14.31 -9.92 -33.63
C ASN A 291 13.54 -9.86 -34.96
N PHE A 292 12.98 -8.70 -35.28
CA PHE A 292 12.26 -8.43 -36.54
C PHE A 292 13.08 -8.80 -37.79
N PHE A 293 14.41 -8.82 -37.69
CA PHE A 293 15.30 -9.25 -38.77
C PHE A 293 15.05 -10.69 -39.23
N VAL A 294 14.74 -11.62 -38.32
CA VAL A 294 14.52 -13.03 -38.67
C VAL A 294 13.15 -13.23 -39.31
N SER A 295 12.12 -12.54 -38.83
CA SER A 295 10.78 -12.60 -39.43
C SER A 295 10.74 -11.98 -40.83
N TYR A 296 11.42 -10.84 -41.02
CA TYR A 296 11.52 -10.20 -42.34
C TYR A 296 12.33 -11.05 -43.32
N LEU A 297 13.45 -11.65 -42.87
CA LEU A 297 14.22 -12.59 -43.70
C LEU A 297 13.44 -13.88 -43.99
N LEU A 298 12.68 -14.43 -43.04
CA LEU A 298 11.80 -15.59 -43.28
C LEU A 298 10.69 -15.25 -44.29
N SER A 299 10.08 -14.07 -44.18
CA SER A 299 9.09 -13.57 -45.11
C SER A 299 9.67 -13.40 -46.52
N ILE A 300 10.88 -12.85 -46.64
CA ILE A 300 11.58 -12.74 -47.93
C ILE A 300 11.93 -14.14 -48.47
N PHE A 301 12.41 -15.06 -47.64
CA PHE A 301 12.77 -16.42 -48.06
C PHE A 301 11.56 -17.25 -48.50
N LEU A 302 10.43 -17.16 -47.78
CA LEU A 302 9.17 -17.80 -48.15
C LEU A 302 8.64 -17.26 -49.48
N ASN A 303 8.66 -15.93 -49.67
CA ASN A 303 8.31 -15.30 -50.95
C ASN A 303 9.26 -15.75 -52.09
N PHE A 304 10.55 -15.96 -51.81
CA PHE A 304 11.51 -16.45 -52.80
C PHE A 304 11.31 -17.93 -53.18
N ILE A 305 10.82 -18.75 -52.25
CA ILE A 305 10.50 -20.17 -52.48
C ILE A 305 9.21 -20.31 -53.29
N GLU A 306 8.17 -19.53 -52.98
CA GLU A 306 6.93 -19.49 -53.79
C GLU A 306 7.20 -19.00 -55.23
N ALA A 307 8.08 -18.00 -55.40
CA ALA A 307 8.46 -17.51 -56.73
C ALA A 307 9.23 -18.56 -57.56
N LYS A 308 9.98 -19.48 -56.93
CA LYS A 308 10.67 -20.58 -57.62
C LYS A 308 9.74 -21.72 -58.02
N PHE A 309 8.63 -21.93 -57.30
CA PHE A 309 7.64 -22.94 -57.67
C PHE A 309 6.70 -22.49 -58.80
N PHE A 310 6.65 -21.20 -59.12
CA PHE A 310 5.86 -20.68 -60.25
C PHE A 310 6.59 -20.69 -61.61
N PHE A 311 7.89 -21.04 -61.64
CA PHE A 311 8.72 -21.02 -62.85
C PHE A 311 9.31 -22.40 -63.23
N SER A 312 8.74 -23.51 -62.74
CA SER A 312 9.07 -24.86 -63.20
C SER A 312 7.87 -25.58 -63.80
#